data_AF-A0A1F0GG84-F1
#
_entry.id   AF-A0A1F0GG84-F1
#
_cell.length_a   1.000
_cell.length_b   1.000
_cell.length_c   1.000
_cell.angle_alpha   90.00
_cell.angle_beta   90.00
_cell.angle_gamma   90.00
#
_symmetry.space_group_name_H-M   'P 1'
#
loop_
_entity.id
_entity.type
_entity.pdbx_description
1 polymer ?
#
loop_
_entity_poly.entity_id
_entity_poly.type
_entity_poly.pdbx_seq_one_letter_code
_entity_poly.pdbx_strand_id
1 'polypeptide(L)' 'MIKVTLYYEDNTLDYSNPPSKDVFVKNEEEFWEKYNSSNEYIKCEDELEGAYSVYLKKDKIMEIWVEKIIGD' A
#
# COMPACT_ATOMS: atom_id res chain seq x y z
N MET A 1 -10.91 2.24 11.05
CA MET A 1 -9.69 2.44 10.23
C MET A 1 -9.49 1.16 9.44
N ILE A 2 -8.87 1.22 8.28
CA ILE A 2 -8.51 0.01 7.52
C ILE A 2 -7.02 -0.01 7.26
N LYS A 3 -6.45 -1.21 7.19
CA LYS A 3 -5.12 -1.49 6.70
C LYS A 3 -5.25 -2.04 5.29
N VAL A 4 -4.51 -1.48 4.35
CA VAL A 4 -4.41 -2.01 3.00
C VAL A 4 -2.98 -2.43 2.73
N THR A 5 -2.75 -3.70 2.46
CA THR A 5 -1.45 -4.25 2.10
C THR A 5 -1.37 -4.41 0.59
N LEU A 6 -0.37 -3.79 -0.02
CA LEU A 6 -0.10 -3.79 -1.44
C LEU A 6 1.09 -4.70 -1.71
N TYR A 7 0.85 -5.84 -2.34
CA TYR A 7 1.92 -6.71 -2.83
C TYR A 7 2.35 -6.26 -4.22
N TYR A 8 3.65 -6.16 -4.43
CA TYR A 8 4.18 -5.63 -5.68
C TYR A 8 5.32 -6.48 -6.26
N GLU A 9 5.47 -6.39 -7.57
CA GLU A 9 6.57 -7.02 -8.28
C GLU A 9 7.84 -6.19 -8.08
N ASP A 10 8.85 -6.80 -7.47
CA ASP A 10 10.20 -6.26 -7.41
C ASP A 10 11.20 -7.30 -7.91
N ASN A 11 11.69 -7.10 -9.14
CA ASN A 11 12.64 -8.02 -9.78
C ASN A 11 14.06 -7.88 -9.22
N THR A 12 14.30 -7.02 -8.24
CA THR A 12 15.62 -6.82 -7.61
C THR A 12 15.79 -7.62 -6.34
N LEU A 13 14.70 -8.14 -5.78
CA LEU A 13 14.69 -8.87 -4.52
C LEU A 13 14.49 -10.38 -4.76
N ASP A 14 15.49 -11.18 -4.39
CA ASP A 14 15.44 -12.65 -4.42
C ASP A 14 14.74 -13.18 -3.15
N TYR A 15 13.46 -12.83 -2.97
CA TYR A 15 12.65 -13.31 -1.83
C TYR A 15 11.66 -14.40 -2.25
N SER A 16 11.48 -15.39 -1.37
CA SER A 16 10.41 -16.40 -1.51
C SER A 16 9.00 -15.81 -1.43
N ASN A 17 8.85 -14.59 -0.90
CA ASN A 17 7.56 -13.89 -0.78
C ASN A 17 7.64 -12.54 -1.51
N PRO A 18 6.56 -12.15 -2.23
CA PRO A 18 6.51 -10.85 -2.87
C PRO A 18 6.59 -9.74 -1.81
N PRO A 19 7.36 -8.67 -2.06
CA PRO A 19 7.43 -7.55 -1.14
C PRO A 19 6.07 -6.85 -1.02
N SER A 20 5.84 -6.22 0.12
CA SER A 20 4.58 -5.56 0.44
C SER A 20 4.77 -4.19 1.08
N LYS A 21 3.81 -3.30 0.88
CA LYS A 21 3.70 -2.02 1.60
C LYS A 21 2.30 -1.81 2.14
N ASP A 22 2.22 -1.17 3.29
CA ASP A 22 0.95 -0.89 3.96
C ASP A 22 0.46 0.53 3.70
N VAL A 23 -0.85 0.71 3.67
CA VAL A 23 -1.55 1.99 3.59
C VAL A 23 -2.63 2.00 4.67
N PHE A 24 -2.60 3.00 5.56
CA PHE A 24 -3.66 3.21 6.54
C PHE A 24 -4.59 4.32 6.07
N VAL A 25 -5.89 4.03 5.99
CA VAL A 25 -6.93 5.02 5.67
C VAL A 25 -8.14 4.83 6.57
N LYS A 26 -9.05 5.82 6.61
CA LYS A 26 -10.21 5.77 7.50
C LYS A 26 -11.19 4.66 7.09
N ASN A 27 -11.41 4.48 5.80
CA ASN A 27 -12.36 3.55 5.20
C ASN A 27 -11.94 3.12 3.77
N GLU A 28 -12.63 2.14 3.21
CA GLU A 28 -12.33 1.59 1.87
C GLU A 28 -12.51 2.62 0.76
N GLU A 29 -13.51 3.49 0.88
CA GLU A 29 -13.78 4.56 -0.09
C GLU A 29 -12.58 5.50 -0.25
N GLU A 30 -12.00 5.96 0.87
CA GLU A 30 -10.80 6.81 0.88
C GLU A 30 -9.61 6.12 0.18
N PHE A 31 -9.45 4.81 0.36
CA PHE A 31 -8.41 4.05 -0.34
C PHE A 31 -8.65 4.05 -1.85
N TRP A 32 -9.87 3.69 -2.28
CA TRP A 32 -10.20 3.58 -3.71
C TRP A 32 -10.18 4.92 -4.43
N GLU A 33 -10.54 6.03 -3.77
CA GLU A 33 -10.38 7.37 -4.34
C GLU A 33 -8.91 7.71 -4.62
N LYS A 34 -8.01 7.42 -3.67
CA LYS A 34 -6.57 7.61 -3.86
C LYS A 34 -6.02 6.68 -4.94
N TYR A 35 -6.42 5.41 -4.91
CA TYR A 35 -5.97 4.38 -5.84
C TYR A 35 -6.46 4.62 -7.27
N ASN A 36 -7.68 5.11 -7.47
CA ASN A 36 -8.26 5.39 -8.80
C ASN A 36 -7.98 6.80 -9.32
N SER A 37 -7.33 7.65 -8.52
CA SER A 37 -6.85 8.96 -9.01
C SER A 37 -5.88 8.79 -10.19
N SER A 38 -5.80 9.80 -11.06
CA SER A 38 -4.89 9.82 -12.21
C SER A 38 -3.39 9.78 -11.86
N ASN A 39 -3.04 9.79 -10.57
CA ASN A 39 -1.65 9.65 -10.14
C ASN A 39 -1.16 8.22 -10.43
N GLU A 40 0.02 8.07 -11.04
CA GLU A 40 0.61 6.76 -11.31
C GLU A 40 1.14 6.08 -10.03
N TYR A 41 1.29 6.84 -8.94
CA TYR A 41 1.82 6.38 -7.68
C TYR A 41 0.77 6.42 -6.57
N ILE A 42 0.88 5.49 -5.64
CA ILE A 42 0.17 5.51 -4.36
C ILE A 42 1.16 5.78 -3.24
N LYS A 43 0.77 6.63 -2.30
CA LYS A 43 1.56 6.89 -1.09
C LYS A 43 1.32 5.76 -0.10
N CYS A 44 2.40 5.15 0.36
CA CYS A 44 2.41 4.11 1.37
C CYS A 44 2.97 4.64 2.69
N GLU A 45 2.68 3.89 3.75
CA GLU A 45 3.21 4.11 5.08
C GLU A 45 4.66 3.63 5.12
N ASP A 46 5.47 4.35 5.88
CA ASP A 46 6.86 3.99 6.11
C ASP A 46 6.98 3.33 7.48
N GLU A 47 7.68 2.19 7.52
CA GLU A 47 7.91 1.45 8.77
C GLU A 47 8.93 2.17 9.68
N LEU A 48 9.70 3.12 9.15
CA LEU A 48 10.65 3.94 9.90
C LEU A 48 10.02 5.32 10.14
N GLU A 49 9.34 5.45 11.28
CA GLU A 49 8.66 6.68 11.72
C GLU A 49 9.41 7.97 11.32
N GLY A 50 8.87 8.67 10.31
CA GLY A 50 9.11 10.09 10.10
C GLY A 50 10.16 10.52 9.06
N ALA A 51 10.79 9.63 8.29
CA ALA A 51 11.88 10.04 7.41
C ALA A 51 11.50 10.24 5.93
N TYR A 52 10.70 9.35 5.32
CA TYR A 52 10.41 9.42 3.88
C TYR A 52 9.00 8.93 3.56
N SER A 53 8.29 9.66 2.69
CA SER A 53 7.05 9.13 2.10
C SER A 53 7.44 8.09 1.04
N VAL A 54 7.05 6.83 1.25
CA VAL A 54 7.25 5.76 0.25
C VAL A 54 6.15 5.85 -0.77
N TYR A 55 6.52 5.88 -2.05
CA TYR A 55 5.57 5.87 -3.16
C TYR A 55 5.74 4.58 -3.96
N LEU A 56 4.64 3.89 -4.22
CA LEU A 56 4.60 2.66 -5.01
C LEU A 56 3.88 2.94 -6.34
N LYS A 57 4.47 2.49 -7.45
CA LYS A 57 3.87 2.66 -8.77
C LYS A 57 2.75 1.65 -8.97
N LYS A 58 1.57 2.11 -9.41
CA LYS A 58 0.36 1.27 -9.50
C LYS A 58 0.51 0.10 -10.48
N ASP A 59 1.33 0.25 -11.53
CA ASP A 59 1.58 -0.85 -12.48
C ASP A 59 2.37 -2.03 -11.90
N LYS A 60 3.05 -1.80 -10.77
CA LYS A 60 3.79 -2.85 -10.05
C LYS A 60 2.95 -3.58 -9.02
N ILE A 61 1.74 -3.11 -8.73
CA ILE A 61 0.86 -3.72 -7.73
C ILE A 61 0.25 -4.98 -8.35
N MET A 62 0.53 -6.12 -7.74
CA MET A 62 0.03 -7.43 -8.14
C MET A 62 -1.25 -7.79 -7.41
N GLU A 63 -1.30 -7.49 -6.12
CA GLU A 63 -2.43 -7.83 -5.25
C GLU A 63 -2.65 -6.74 -4.20
N ILE A 64 -3.93 -6.50 -3.89
CA ILE A 64 -4.37 -5.55 -2.88
C ILE A 64 -5.18 -6.32 -1.84
N TRP A 65 -4.72 -6.31 -0.61
CA TRP A 65 -5.41 -6.94 0.51
C TRP A 65 -5.94 -5.88 1.48
N VAL A 66 -7.23 -5.94 1.79
CA VAL A 66 -7.91 -4.93 2.61
C VAL A 66 -8.38 -5.57 3.91
N GLU A 67 -7.89 -5.08 5.03
CA GLU A 67 -8.25 -5.53 6.38
C GLU A 67 -8.93 -4.41 7.16
N LYS A 68 -10.09 -4.71 7.76
CA LYS A 68 -10.77 -3.78 8.66
C LYS A 68 -10.11 -3.86 10.03
N ILE A 69 -9.46 -2.77 10.44
CA ILE A 69 -9.00 -2.60 11.82
C ILE A 69 -10.23 -2.21 12.65
N ILE A 70 -10.81 -3.21 13.31
CA ILE A 70 -11.78 -3.01 14.39
C ILE A 70 -10.94 -2.66 15.61
N GLY A 71 -10.96 -1.39 16.02
CA GLY A 71 -10.34 -0.99 17.28
C GLY A 71 -11.14 -1.55 18.45
N ASP A 72 -10.44 -2.20 19.38
CA ASP A 72 -10.95 -2.50 20.73
C ASP A 72 -11.02 -1.21 21.56
#